data_AF-A0A832X8S5-F1
#
_entry.id   AF-A0A832X8S5-F1
#
_cell.length_a   1.000
_cell.length_b   1.000
_cell.length_c   1.000
_cell.angle_alpha   90.00
_cell.angle_beta   90.00
_cell.angle_gamma   90.00
#
_symmetry.space_group_name_H-M   'P 1'
#
loop_
_entity.id
_entity.type
_entity.pdbx_description
1 polymer ?
#
loop_
_entity_poly.entity_id
_entity_poly.type
_entity_poly.pdbx_seq_one_letter_code
_entity_poly.pdbx_strand_id
1 'polypeptide(L)'
;MIFVDYQRTGGIGGVNDRVVIFDNGVTLVSTRKMTTEIALNETELREINSLFTTSDFLALEGNYTSGRGGADLLQYRIIYYGKTVRTEDTAIPARMQPVIDEMNRIVSETLITARAGSPLPHIIP
;
A
#
# COMPACT_ATOMS: atom_id res chain seq x y z
N MET A 1 -15.73 2.70 -4.97
CA MET A 1 -15.45 3.04 -3.55
C MET A 1 -13.98 2.73 -3.25
N ILE A 2 -13.37 3.33 -2.21
CA ILE A 2 -12.01 2.95 -1.81
C ILE A 2 -12.06 1.52 -1.25
N PHE A 3 -11.25 0.65 -1.83
CA PHE A 3 -11.07 -0.72 -1.41
C PHE A 3 -9.91 -0.84 -0.40
N VAL A 4 -8.75 -0.25 -0.74
CA VAL A 4 -7.56 -0.19 0.12
C VAL A 4 -6.96 1.22 0.09
N ASP A 5 -6.56 1.75 1.25
CA ASP A 5 -5.69 2.93 1.35
C ASP A 5 -4.47 2.60 2.21
N TYR A 6 -3.34 2.40 1.55
CA TYR A 6 -2.04 2.12 2.15
C TYR A 6 -1.18 3.38 2.12
N GLN A 7 -0.55 3.71 3.24
CA GLN A 7 0.47 4.76 3.31
C GLN A 7 1.70 4.27 4.08
N ARG A 8 2.88 4.60 3.57
CA ARG A 8 4.17 4.41 4.22
C ARG A 8 4.95 5.72 4.27
N THR A 9 5.39 6.13 5.45
CA THR A 9 6.11 7.40 5.67
C THR A 9 7.29 7.23 6.62
N GLY A 10 8.25 8.15 6.58
CA GLY A 10 9.37 8.20 7.54
C GLY A 10 10.64 7.56 7.02
N GLY A 11 11.47 7.02 7.91
CA GLY A 11 12.80 6.53 7.54
C GLY A 11 13.79 7.65 7.22
N ILE A 12 15.08 7.29 7.20
CA ILE A 12 16.19 8.23 6.97
C ILE A 12 16.12 8.89 5.57
N GLY A 13 15.56 8.17 4.58
CA GLY A 13 15.33 8.71 3.23
C GLY A 13 14.11 9.62 3.10
N GLY A 14 13.31 9.75 4.16
CA GLY A 14 12.03 10.45 4.16
C GLY A 14 11.07 9.86 3.15
N VAL A 15 10.73 8.58 3.27
CA VAL A 15 9.72 7.91 2.43
C VAL A 15 8.37 8.62 2.61
N ASN A 16 7.60 8.73 1.52
CA ASN A 16 6.21 9.15 1.52
C ASN A 16 5.52 8.52 0.31
N ASP A 17 5.09 7.28 0.50
CA ASP A 17 4.40 6.48 -0.50
C ASP A 17 2.96 6.27 -0.10
N ARG A 18 2.05 6.27 -1.07
CA ARG A 18 0.64 5.96 -0.87
C ARG A 18 0.12 5.14 -2.05
N VAL A 19 -0.64 4.10 -1.75
CA VAL A 19 -1.39 3.29 -2.72
C VAL A 19 -2.86 3.37 -2.35
N VAL A 20 -3.69 3.88 -3.25
CA VAL A 20 -5.15 3.89 -3.10
C VAL A 20 -5.74 3.03 -4.19
N ILE A 21 -6.33 1.91 -3.80
CA ILE A 21 -6.99 0.96 -4.69
C ILE A 21 -8.49 1.18 -4.57
N PHE A 22 -9.15 1.37 -5.70
CA PHE A 22 -10.60 1.42 -5.79
C PHE A 22 -11.16 0.03 -6.13
N ASP A 23 -12.39 -0.24 -5.73
CA ASP A 23 -13.11 -1.50 -5.99
C ASP A 23 -13.29 -1.83 -7.49
N ASN A 24 -13.11 -0.85 -8.37
CA ASN A 24 -13.15 -1.01 -9.82
C ASN A 24 -11.76 -1.26 -10.45
N GLY A 25 -10.71 -1.43 -9.65
CA GLY A 25 -9.35 -1.71 -10.13
C GLY A 25 -8.50 -0.48 -10.42
N VAL A 26 -9.10 0.71 -10.52
CA VAL A 26 -8.31 1.96 -10.60
C VAL A 26 -7.44 2.06 -9.36
N THR A 27 -6.15 2.32 -9.56
CA THR A 27 -5.18 2.39 -8.48
C THR A 27 -4.30 3.61 -8.64
N LEU A 28 -4.29 4.47 -7.63
CA LEU A 28 -3.40 5.62 -7.56
C LEU A 28 -2.18 5.27 -6.74
N VAL A 29 -1.00 5.38 -7.36
CA VAL A 29 0.29 5.18 -6.71
C VAL A 29 0.99 6.53 -6.64
N SER A 30 1.18 7.03 -5.43
CA SER A 30 1.91 8.27 -5.15
C SER A 30 3.18 7.95 -4.40
N THR A 31 4.27 8.60 -4.80
CA THR A 31 5.55 8.60 -4.11
C THR A 31 6.05 10.05 -4.06
N ARG A 32 7.20 10.30 -3.42
CA ARG A 32 7.82 11.63 -3.47
C ARG A 32 8.23 12.10 -4.86
N LYS A 33 8.40 11.17 -5.81
CA LYS A 33 8.96 11.45 -7.13
C LYS A 33 7.90 11.53 -8.21
N MET A 34 6.78 10.83 -8.03
CA MET A 34 5.74 10.72 -9.03
C MET A 34 4.39 10.39 -8.40
N THR A 35 3.33 10.71 -9.13
CA THR A 35 2.01 10.13 -8.92
C THR A 35 1.54 9.59 -10.26
N THR A 36 1.07 8.36 -10.28
CA THR A 36 0.53 7.75 -11.49
C THR A 36 -0.70 6.92 -11.15
N GLU A 37 -1.57 6.81 -12.14
CA GLU A 37 -2.67 5.86 -12.14
C GLU A 37 -2.22 4.59 -12.86
N ILE A 38 -2.60 3.44 -12.32
CA ILE A 38 -2.52 2.13 -12.96
C ILE A 38 -3.88 1.43 -12.83
N ALA A 39 -4.12 0.41 -13.65
CA ALA A 39 -5.30 -0.43 -13.56
C ALA A 39 -4.91 -1.82 -13.06
N LEU A 40 -5.58 -2.29 -12.02
CA LEU A 40 -5.56 -3.68 -11.58
C LEU A 40 -6.74 -4.41 -12.21
N ASN A 41 -6.49 -5.61 -12.72
CA ASN A 41 -7.52 -6.48 -13.24
C ASN A 41 -8.27 -7.22 -12.10
N GLU A 42 -9.38 -7.89 -12.45
CA GLU A 42 -10.21 -8.58 -11.47
C GLU A 42 -9.49 -9.70 -10.70
N THR A 43 -8.51 -10.36 -11.33
CA THR A 43 -7.72 -11.40 -10.68
C THR A 43 -6.81 -10.78 -9.62
N GLU A 44 -6.12 -9.69 -9.95
CA GLU A 44 -5.25 -8.96 -9.01
C GLU A 44 -6.05 -8.40 -7.82
N LEU A 45 -7.24 -7.83 -8.06
CA LEU A 45 -8.12 -7.38 -6.98
C LEU A 45 -8.55 -8.53 -6.06
N ARG A 46 -8.85 -9.70 -6.63
CA ARG A 46 -9.26 -10.88 -5.87
C ARG A 46 -8.12 -11.44 -5.04
N GLU A 47 -6.90 -11.44 -5.57
CA GLU A 47 -5.68 -11.83 -4.86
C GLU A 47 -5.41 -10.90 -3.69
N ILE A 48 -5.52 -9.58 -3.89
CA ILE A 48 -5.40 -8.59 -2.80
C ILE A 48 -6.49 -8.83 -1.74
N ASN A 49 -7.75 -9.00 -2.14
CA ASN A 49 -8.83 -9.30 -1.19
C ASN A 49 -8.54 -10.59 -0.39
N SER A 50 -8.10 -11.65 -1.07
CA SER A 50 -7.71 -12.91 -0.44
C SER A 50 -6.57 -12.71 0.56
N LEU A 51 -5.56 -11.91 0.21
CA LEU A 51 -4.43 -11.60 1.09
C LEU A 51 -4.90 -10.99 2.41
N PHE A 52 -5.76 -9.96 2.35
CA PHE A 52 -6.34 -9.34 3.54
C PHE A 52 -7.18 -10.30 4.37
N THR A 53 -7.96 -11.18 3.72
CA THR A 53 -8.74 -12.23 4.40
C THR A 53 -7.84 -13.26 5.07
N THR A 54 -6.81 -13.77 4.40
CA THR A 54 -5.88 -14.76 4.97
C THR A 54 -5.00 -14.17 6.09
N SER A 55 -4.73 -12.87 6.02
CA SER A 55 -4.07 -12.11 7.09
C SER A 55 -4.98 -11.85 8.29
N ASP A 56 -6.28 -12.19 8.22
CA ASP A 56 -7.26 -11.88 9.25
C ASP A 56 -7.20 -10.39 9.66
N PHE A 57 -7.04 -9.52 8.66
CA PHE A 57 -6.70 -8.11 8.88
C PHE A 57 -7.77 -7.38 9.69
N LEU A 58 -9.05 -7.74 9.51
CA LEU A 58 -10.16 -7.12 10.23
C LEU A 58 -10.13 -7.40 11.74
N ALA A 59 -9.47 -8.49 12.17
CA ALA A 59 -9.32 -8.84 13.58
C ALA A 59 -8.08 -8.20 14.24
N LEU A 60 -7.21 -7.53 13.47
CA LEU A 60 -6.05 -6.84 14.03
C LEU A 60 -6.46 -5.67 14.94
N GLU A 61 -5.60 -5.36 15.90
CA GLU A 61 -5.72 -4.14 16.70
C GLU A 61 -5.52 -2.91 15.80
N GLY A 62 -6.07 -1.76 16.23
CA GLY A 62 -5.98 -0.54 15.43
C GLY A 62 -4.57 0.07 15.38
N ASN A 63 -3.74 -0.18 16.39
CA ASN A 63 -2.42 0.43 16.51
C ASN A 63 -1.43 -0.57 17.10
N TYR A 64 -0.24 -0.62 16.52
CA TYR A 64 0.91 -1.36 17.03
C TYR A 64 2.10 -0.41 17.08
N THR A 65 2.65 -0.17 18.26
CA THR A 65 3.75 0.79 18.45
C THR A 65 4.93 0.09 19.11
N SER A 66 6.14 0.44 18.69
CA SER A 66 7.34 -0.06 19.34
C SER A 66 7.47 0.58 20.73
N GLY A 67 7.96 -0.19 21.71
CA GLY A 67 8.11 0.31 23.08
C GLY A 67 9.16 1.42 23.25
N ARG A 68 10.00 1.65 22.24
CA ARG A 68 11.08 2.65 22.30
C ARG A 68 10.79 3.89 21.46
N GLY A 69 9.93 3.78 20.45
CA GLY A 69 9.77 4.81 19.43
C GLY A 69 11.08 5.08 18.70
N GLY A 70 11.01 5.62 17.49
CA GLY A 70 12.19 6.05 16.78
C GLY A 70 11.81 7.03 15.68
N ALA A 71 12.45 8.20 15.68
CA ALA A 71 12.23 9.20 14.65
C ALA A 71 12.54 8.67 13.23
N ASP A 72 13.41 7.65 13.15
CA ASP A 72 13.87 7.06 11.90
C ASP A 72 13.10 5.79 11.49
N LEU A 73 12.07 5.38 12.24
CA LEU A 73 11.26 4.22 11.86
C LEU A 73 10.33 4.57 10.70
N LEU A 74 10.11 3.61 9.79
CA LEU A 74 8.99 3.72 8.86
C LEU A 74 7.67 3.49 9.62
N GLN A 75 6.68 4.29 9.27
CA GLN A 75 5.33 4.20 9.76
C GLN A 75 4.41 3.75 8.63
N TYR A 76 3.47 2.88 8.96
CA TYR A 76 2.51 2.28 8.03
C TYR A 76 1.10 2.56 8.51
N ARG A 77 0.21 2.91 7.59
CA ARG A 77 -1.23 2.94 7.82
C ARG A 77 -1.92 2.21 6.69
N ILE A 78 -2.84 1.33 7.04
CA ILE A 78 -3.67 0.60 6.07
C ILE A 78 -5.13 0.76 6.46
N ILE A 79 -5.96 1.16 5.51
CA ILE A 79 -7.41 1.17 5.61
C ILE A 79 -7.98 0.12 4.66
N TYR A 80 -8.80 -0.79 5.17
CA TYR A 80 -9.44 -1.87 4.42
C TYR A 80 -10.86 -2.08 4.95
N TYR A 81 -11.87 -1.96 4.10
CA TYR A 81 -13.30 -1.99 4.48
C TYR A 81 -13.62 -1.13 5.73
N GLY A 82 -13.03 0.06 5.81
CA GLY A 82 -13.21 1.00 6.93
C GLY A 82 -12.40 0.69 8.20
N LYS A 83 -11.81 -0.50 8.33
CA LYS A 83 -10.86 -0.82 9.41
C LYS A 83 -9.53 -0.14 9.14
N THR A 84 -9.06 0.66 10.10
CA THR A 84 -7.72 1.25 10.06
C THR A 84 -6.78 0.49 11.00
N VAL A 85 -5.61 0.12 10.49
CA VAL A 85 -4.49 -0.43 11.28
C VAL A 85 -3.26 0.44 11.04
N ARG A 86 -2.57 0.79 12.13
CA ARG A 86 -1.32 1.56 12.13
C ARG A 86 -0.21 0.74 12.77
N THR A 87 0.96 0.77 12.17
CA THR A 87 2.16 0.14 12.75
C THR A 87 3.41 0.92 12.36
N GLU A 88 4.55 0.52 12.91
CA GLU A 88 5.86 1.04 12.59
C GLU A 88 6.86 -0.11 12.55
N ASP A 89 8.02 0.14 11.94
CA ASP A 89 9.12 -0.81 11.95
C ASP A 89 9.39 -1.31 13.38
N THR A 90 9.75 -2.59 13.51
CA THR A 90 9.91 -3.32 14.79
C THR A 90 8.62 -3.66 15.56
N ALA A 91 7.47 -3.12 15.15
CA ALA A 91 6.16 -3.40 15.76
C ALA A 91 5.13 -3.98 14.78
N ILE A 92 5.57 -4.38 13.58
CA ILE A 92 4.69 -4.95 12.55
C ILE A 92 4.18 -6.33 13.00
N PRO A 93 2.86 -6.54 13.12
CA PRO A 93 2.30 -7.86 13.38
C PRO A 93 2.62 -8.80 12.22
N ALA A 94 3.01 -10.05 12.51
CA ALA A 94 3.35 -11.04 11.48
C ALA A 94 2.23 -11.22 10.43
N ARG A 95 0.97 -11.12 10.85
CA ARG A 95 -0.21 -11.19 9.97
C ARG A 95 -0.33 -10.02 9.00
N MET A 96 0.22 -8.85 9.34
CA MET A 96 0.17 -7.63 8.50
C MET A 96 1.31 -7.57 7.48
N GLN A 97 2.42 -8.27 7.72
CA GLN A 97 3.61 -8.25 6.87
C GLN A 97 3.31 -8.56 5.39
N PRO A 98 2.54 -9.62 5.05
CA PRO A 98 2.26 -9.93 3.64
C PRO A 98 1.51 -8.80 2.91
N VAL A 99 0.62 -8.08 3.60
CA VAL A 99 -0.11 -6.94 3.03
C VAL A 99 0.86 -5.78 2.73
N ILE A 100 1.77 -5.49 3.66
CA ILE A 100 2.78 -4.43 3.47
C ILE A 100 3.69 -4.79 2.29
N ASP A 101 4.12 -6.05 2.20
CA ASP A 101 4.99 -6.52 1.12
C ASP A 101 4.32 -6.35 -0.24
N GLU A 102 3.04 -6.70 -0.35
CA GLU A 102 2.26 -6.56 -1.59
C GLU A 102 2.09 -5.09 -2.01
N MET A 103 1.76 -4.20 -1.07
CA MET A 103 1.64 -2.77 -1.38
C MET A 103 3.00 -2.17 -1.80
N ASN A 104 4.09 -2.63 -1.18
CA ASN A 104 5.45 -2.22 -1.55
C ASN A 104 5.86 -2.75 -2.92
N ARG A 105 5.41 -3.95 -3.30
CA ARG A 105 5.60 -4.52 -4.64
C ARG A 105 4.94 -3.62 -5.69
N ILE A 106 3.66 -3.25 -5.50
CA ILE A 106 2.93 -2.34 -6.39
C ILE A 106 3.67 -1.00 -6.57
N VAL A 107 4.12 -0.37 -5.48
CA VAL A 107 4.91 0.87 -5.56
C VAL A 107 6.18 0.68 -6.38
N SER A 108 6.90 -0.42 -6.13
CA SER A 108 8.20 -0.69 -6.77
C SER A 108 8.07 -0.95 -8.27
N GLU A 109 7.13 -1.80 -8.67
CA GLU A 109 6.84 -2.08 -10.08
C GLU A 109 6.41 -0.83 -10.83
N THR A 110 5.54 -0.03 -10.21
CA THR A 110 5.09 1.23 -10.80
C THR A 110 6.25 2.21 -11.01
N LEU A 111 7.17 2.32 -10.05
CA LEU A 111 8.37 3.14 -10.19
C LEU A 111 9.30 2.64 -11.30
N ILE A 112 9.43 1.32 -11.48
CA ILE A 112 10.22 0.72 -12.57
C ILE A 112 9.59 1.08 -13.92
N THR A 113 8.28 0.88 -14.07
CA THR A 113 7.54 1.18 -15.31
C THR A 113 7.60 2.67 -15.66
N ALA A 114 7.43 3.55 -14.66
CA ALA A 114 7.51 4.99 -14.86
C ALA A 114 8.91 5.44 -15.32
N ARG A 115 9.98 4.81 -14.80
CA ARG A 115 11.37 5.08 -15.23
C ARG A 115 11.69 4.55 -16.62
N ALA A 116 11.05 3.45 -17.03
CA ALA A 116 11.22 2.86 -18.34
C ALA A 116 10.53 3.68 -19.46
N GLY A 117 9.79 4.75 -19.12
CA GLY A 117 9.19 5.64 -20.10
C GLY A 117 8.04 5.02 -20.91
N SER A 118 7.34 4.01 -20.37
CA SER A 118 6.20 3.44 -21.08
C SER A 118 5.09 4.50 -21.26
N PRO A 119 4.57 4.68 -22.49
CA PRO A 119 3.45 5.56 -22.72
C PRO A 119 2.22 5.00 -21.99
N LEU A 120 1.50 5.87 -21.29
CA LEU A 120 0.13 5.61 -20.83
C LEU A 120 -0.66 4.97 -21.98
N PRO A 121 -1.47 3.90 -21.75
CA PRO A 121 -2.37 3.41 -22.77
C PRO A 121 -3.24 4.57 -23.23
N HIS A 122 -3.15 4.90 -24.53
CA HIS A 122 -4.06 5.83 -25.17
C HIS A 122 -5.48 5.26 -25.05
N ILE A 123 -6.28 5.85 -24.18
CA ILE A 123 -7.73 5.75 -24.28
C ILE A 123 -8.10 6.66 -25.46
N ILE A 124 -8.30 6.04 -26.62
CA ILE A 124 -8.80 6.69 -27.84
C ILE A 124 -10.24 7.18 -27.55
N PRO A 125 -10.62 8.40 -27.98
CA PRO A 125 -11.85 9.08 -27.58
C PRO A 125 -13.14 8.40 -28.03
#